data_AF-A0A1W9LKY2-F1
#
_entry.id   AF-A0A1W9LKY2-F1
#
_cell.length_a   1.000
_cell.length_b   1.000
_cell.length_c   1.000
_cell.angle_alpha   90.00
_cell.angle_beta   90.00
_cell.angle_gamma   90.00
#
_symmetry.space_group_name_H-M   'P 1'
#
loop_
_entity.id
_entity.type
_entity.pdbx_description
1 polymer ?
#
loop_
_entity_poly.entity_id
_entity_poly.type
_entity_poly.pdbx_seq_one_letter_code
_entity_poly.pdbx_strand_id
1 'polypeptide(L)'
;MWNSKLVADFGENGLYVCDGAEWTWLANWDIASLKIWKGELLVIFENNSICLFDGVSCCFPDNDKTSCYTMYIGNAENLHIWDNRLIADFGEKGLLLYENNSWTGLTGWIPEHIVNWKQGVAADFGDKGVYVYDGSSWTGLTGWNSENLRVWDDKLAADFGDKGLYVYDGNSWTGLTGWNPENLEPAF
;
A
#
# COMPACT_ATOMS: atom_id res chain seq x y z
N MET A 1 7.17 -15.36 -5.94
CA MET A 1 6.71 -16.44 -6.84
C MET A 1 5.33 -16.05 -7.38
N TRP A 2 5.15 -16.06 -8.70
CA TRP A 2 3.91 -15.71 -9.39
C TRP A 2 3.61 -16.80 -10.43
N ASN A 3 2.45 -17.45 -10.38
CA ASN A 3 2.08 -18.54 -11.31
C ASN A 3 3.17 -19.62 -11.45
N SER A 4 3.77 -20.03 -10.33
CA SER A 4 4.90 -20.97 -10.26
C SER A 4 6.21 -20.50 -10.92
N LYS A 5 6.29 -19.22 -11.29
CA LYS A 5 7.48 -18.57 -11.84
C LYS A 5 8.16 -17.68 -10.81
N LEU A 6 9.48 -17.58 -10.89
CA LEU A 6 10.25 -16.58 -10.14
C LEU A 6 10.20 -15.26 -10.91
N VAL A 7 9.95 -14.16 -10.21
CA VAL A 7 10.04 -12.81 -10.78
C VAL A 7 11.16 -12.10 -10.03
N ALA A 8 12.09 -11.51 -10.77
CA ALA A 8 13.24 -10.83 -10.21
C ALA A 8 13.46 -9.49 -10.92
N ASP A 9 13.62 -8.45 -10.12
CA ASP A 9 14.13 -7.17 -10.55
C ASP A 9 15.67 -7.18 -10.42
N PHE A 10 16.36 -6.90 -11.53
CA PHE A 10 17.82 -6.81 -11.59
C PHE A 10 18.31 -5.35 -11.73
N GLY A 11 17.50 -4.38 -11.29
CA GLY A 11 17.80 -2.95 -11.32
C GLY A 11 17.90 -2.45 -12.75
N GLU A 12 19.02 -1.79 -13.09
CA GLU A 12 19.28 -1.28 -14.43
C GLU A 12 19.20 -2.36 -15.53
N ASN A 13 19.36 -3.65 -15.18
CA ASN A 13 19.25 -4.75 -16.15
C ASN A 13 17.79 -5.12 -16.45
N GLY A 14 16.84 -4.71 -15.61
CA GLY A 14 15.41 -4.88 -15.82
C GLY A 14 14.74 -5.97 -14.99
N LEU A 15 13.42 -6.08 -15.18
CA LEU A 15 12.53 -7.06 -14.58
C LEU A 15 12.43 -8.30 -15.46
N TYR A 16 12.59 -9.49 -14.87
CA TYR A 16 12.51 -10.77 -15.58
C TYR A 16 11.64 -11.77 -14.83
N VAL A 17 11.13 -12.75 -15.60
CA VAL A 17 10.45 -13.93 -15.08
C VAL A 17 11.20 -15.21 -15.49
N CYS A 18 11.35 -16.16 -14.56
CA CYS A 18 11.96 -17.46 -14.79
C CYS A 18 10.95 -18.58 -14.56
N ASP A 19 10.80 -19.47 -15.55
CA ASP A 19 9.93 -20.65 -15.48
C ASP A 19 10.62 -21.92 -14.94
N GLY A 20 11.88 -21.79 -14.52
CA GLY A 20 12.75 -22.87 -14.06
C GLY A 20 13.73 -23.39 -15.11
N ALA A 21 13.57 -23.00 -16.38
CA ALA A 21 14.50 -23.31 -17.46
C ALA A 21 15.10 -22.06 -18.09
N GLU A 22 14.27 -21.04 -18.34
CA GLU A 22 14.67 -19.83 -19.07
C GLU A 22 14.23 -18.55 -18.37
N TRP A 23 14.97 -17.47 -18.61
CA TRP A 23 14.63 -16.13 -18.19
C TRP A 23 14.00 -15.35 -19.35
N THR A 24 12.80 -14.83 -19.13
CA THR A 24 12.09 -13.96 -20.07
C THR A 24 12.10 -12.53 -19.54
N TRP A 25 12.58 -11.61 -20.36
CA TRP A 25 12.58 -10.18 -20.08
C TRP A 25 11.15 -9.62 -20.06
N LEU A 26 10.85 -8.76 -19.07
CA LEU A 26 9.56 -8.09 -18.94
C LEU A 26 9.66 -6.57 -19.16
N ALA A 27 10.61 -5.90 -18.51
CA ALA A 27 10.75 -4.44 -18.48
C ALA A 27 12.18 -3.98 -18.17
N ASN A 28 12.53 -2.72 -18.49
CA ASN A 28 13.83 -2.08 -18.16
C ASN A 28 13.66 -0.86 -17.23
N TRP A 29 12.64 -0.86 -16.37
CA TRP A 29 12.32 0.30 -15.54
C TRP A 29 12.65 0.05 -14.09
N ASP A 30 12.90 1.13 -13.36
CA ASP A 30 13.19 1.10 -11.94
C ASP A 30 11.93 0.66 -11.16
N ILE A 31 12.01 -0.51 -10.53
CA ILE A 31 10.92 -1.13 -9.80
C ILE A 31 11.06 -0.81 -8.32
N ALA A 32 10.07 -0.13 -7.76
CA ALA A 32 10.02 0.13 -6.32
C ALA A 32 9.56 -1.12 -5.55
N SER A 33 8.58 -1.85 -6.07
CA SER A 33 8.04 -3.05 -5.40
C SER A 33 7.27 -3.96 -6.36
N LEU A 34 7.30 -5.26 -6.07
CA LEU A 34 6.50 -6.29 -6.72
C LEU A 34 5.50 -6.90 -5.72
N LYS A 35 4.23 -6.99 -6.10
CA LYS A 35 3.19 -7.62 -5.28
C LYS A 35 2.35 -8.58 -6.13
N ILE A 36 1.62 -9.48 -5.47
CA ILE A 36 0.64 -10.35 -6.14
C ILE A 36 -0.76 -9.90 -5.74
N TRP A 37 -1.62 -9.65 -6.72
CA TRP A 37 -2.99 -9.20 -6.50
C TRP A 37 -3.93 -9.96 -7.45
N LYS A 38 -4.93 -10.65 -6.91
CA LYS A 38 -5.85 -11.51 -7.68
C LYS A 38 -5.16 -12.54 -8.60
N GLY A 39 -3.97 -13.00 -8.24
CA GLY A 39 -3.17 -13.92 -9.07
C GLY A 39 -2.40 -13.26 -10.22
N GLU A 40 -2.52 -11.93 -10.35
CA GLU A 40 -1.74 -11.13 -11.30
C GLU A 40 -0.52 -10.53 -10.59
N LEU A 41 0.52 -10.25 -11.36
CA LEU A 41 1.72 -9.59 -10.87
C LEU A 41 1.50 -8.08 -10.93
N LEU A 42 1.44 -7.45 -9.77
CA LEU A 42 1.33 -6.01 -9.60
C LEU A 42 2.74 -5.41 -9.50
N VAL A 43 3.06 -4.50 -10.42
CA VAL A 43 4.36 -3.83 -10.49
C VAL A 43 4.19 -2.37 -10.10
N ILE A 44 4.98 -1.94 -9.12
CA ILE A 44 5.05 -0.56 -8.65
C ILE A 44 6.43 -0.02 -9.04
N PHE A 45 6.45 1.06 -9.81
CA PHE A 45 7.68 1.68 -10.30
C PHE A 45 8.16 2.78 -9.35
N GLU A 46 9.43 3.17 -9.43
CA GLU A 46 9.98 4.28 -8.62
C GLU A 46 9.33 5.64 -8.91
N ASN A 47 8.80 5.81 -10.12
CA ASN A 47 7.97 6.97 -10.47
C ASN A 47 6.52 6.84 -9.95
N ASN A 48 6.26 5.88 -9.07
CA ASN A 48 4.98 5.63 -8.41
C ASN A 48 3.83 5.21 -9.36
N SER A 49 4.13 4.86 -10.62
CA SER A 49 3.13 4.26 -11.51
C SER A 49 2.84 2.80 -11.14
N ILE A 50 1.64 2.31 -11.47
CA ILE A 50 1.16 0.97 -11.12
C ILE A 50 0.69 0.23 -12.38
N CYS A 51 1.23 -0.97 -12.61
CA CYS A 51 0.85 -1.84 -13.73
C CYS A 51 0.44 -3.23 -13.25
N LEU A 52 -0.59 -3.81 -13.87
CA LEU A 52 -0.89 -5.23 -13.79
C LEU A 52 -0.24 -5.96 -14.95
N PHE A 53 0.51 -6.99 -14.61
CA PHE A 53 1.16 -7.85 -15.57
C PHE A 53 0.35 -9.14 -15.76
N ASP A 54 -0.12 -9.36 -16.98
CA ASP A 54 -0.93 -10.52 -17.38
C ASP A 54 -0.08 -11.71 -17.89
N GLY A 55 1.23 -11.53 -18.02
CA GLY A 55 2.14 -12.55 -18.53
C GLY A 55 2.68 -12.35 -19.94
N VAL A 56 2.27 -11.28 -20.62
CA VAL A 56 2.67 -11.04 -22.01
C VAL A 56 3.54 -9.78 -22.14
N SER A 57 3.18 -8.68 -21.46
CA SER A 57 3.98 -7.43 -21.44
C SER A 57 3.40 -6.43 -20.44
N CYS A 58 4.19 -5.45 -19.99
CA CYS A 58 3.71 -4.24 -19.32
C CYS A 58 3.69 -3.07 -20.32
N CYS A 59 2.59 -2.32 -20.34
CA CYS A 59 2.40 -1.20 -21.24
C CYS A 59 2.47 0.09 -20.43
N PHE A 60 3.29 1.04 -20.87
CA PHE A 60 3.19 2.44 -20.49
C PHE A 60 2.50 3.21 -21.63
N PRO A 61 1.83 4.33 -21.33
CA PRO A 61 1.17 5.19 -22.33
C PRO A 61 2.10 5.71 -23.45
N ASP A 62 3.43 5.65 -23.28
CA ASP A 62 4.38 6.22 -24.26
C ASP A 62 4.76 5.29 -25.41
N ASN A 63 4.31 4.03 -25.42
CA ASN A 63 4.57 3.10 -26.54
C ASN A 63 3.29 2.37 -26.96
N ASP A 64 2.94 2.49 -28.25
CA ASP A 64 1.83 1.89 -29.01
C ASP A 64 1.66 0.36 -28.85
N LYS A 65 1.41 -0.14 -27.64
CA LYS A 65 1.11 -1.56 -27.38
C LYS A 65 -0.20 -1.67 -26.60
N THR A 66 -1.17 -2.29 -27.26
CA THR A 66 -2.61 -2.28 -26.94
C THR A 66 -3.08 -3.44 -26.05
N SER A 67 -2.17 -4.14 -25.35
CA SER A 67 -2.49 -5.42 -24.71
C SER A 67 -2.38 -5.47 -23.19
N CYS A 68 -2.17 -4.36 -22.48
CA CYS A 68 -2.10 -4.36 -21.02
C CYS A 68 -3.12 -3.41 -20.40
N TYR A 69 -3.76 -3.84 -19.30
CA TYR A 69 -4.61 -2.99 -18.48
C TYR A 69 -3.73 -2.11 -17.58
N THR A 70 -3.47 -0.87 -18.00
CA THR A 70 -2.93 0.15 -17.08
C THR A 70 -4.01 0.50 -16.06
N MET A 71 -3.77 0.14 -14.81
CA MET A 71 -4.75 0.36 -13.75
C MET A 71 -4.91 1.84 -13.42
N TYR A 72 -3.82 2.60 -13.43
CA TYR A 72 -3.79 4.06 -13.33
C TYR A 72 -2.43 4.60 -13.76
N ILE A 73 -2.42 5.76 -14.41
CA ILE A 73 -1.20 6.54 -14.64
C ILE A 73 -1.27 7.70 -13.64
N GLY A 74 -0.71 7.49 -12.46
CA GLY A 74 -0.58 8.50 -11.42
C GLY A 74 0.45 8.02 -10.41
N ASN A 75 1.17 8.96 -9.83
CA ASN A 75 2.26 8.69 -8.90
C ASN A 75 1.65 8.31 -7.53
N ALA A 76 1.28 7.04 -7.35
CA ALA A 76 0.90 6.50 -6.05
C ALA A 76 2.09 6.45 -5.08
N GLU A 77 2.10 7.32 -4.07
CA GLU A 77 3.16 7.40 -3.05
C GLU A 77 3.17 6.18 -2.13
N ASN A 78 2.01 5.54 -1.95
CA ASN A 78 1.89 4.31 -1.20
C ASN A 78 0.78 3.41 -1.77
N LEU A 79 0.92 2.08 -1.64
CA LEU A 79 -0.02 1.10 -2.17
C LEU A 79 -0.23 -0.08 -1.21
N HIS A 80 -1.47 -0.23 -0.76
CA HIS A 80 -1.90 -1.28 0.14
C HIS A 80 -2.86 -2.24 -0.55
N ILE A 81 -2.60 -3.54 -0.41
CA ILE A 81 -3.51 -4.60 -0.84
C ILE A 81 -4.34 -5.01 0.38
N TRP A 82 -5.66 -4.94 0.24
CA TRP A 82 -6.60 -5.39 1.26
C TRP A 82 -7.78 -6.09 0.58
N ASP A 83 -8.08 -7.34 0.96
CA ASP A 83 -9.25 -8.10 0.47
C ASP A 83 -9.46 -8.01 -1.05
N ASN A 84 -8.41 -8.30 -1.83
CA ASN A 84 -8.41 -8.19 -3.30
C ASN A 84 -8.81 -6.80 -3.85
N ARG A 85 -8.63 -5.75 -3.06
CA ARG A 85 -8.75 -4.35 -3.45
C ARG A 85 -7.40 -3.65 -3.25
N LEU A 86 -7.24 -2.52 -3.91
CA LEU A 86 -6.05 -1.68 -3.74
C LEU A 86 -6.46 -0.35 -3.15
N ILE A 87 -5.73 0.11 -2.14
CA ILE A 87 -5.82 1.46 -1.63
C ILE A 87 -4.50 2.13 -1.94
N ALA A 88 -4.56 3.22 -2.69
CA ALA A 88 -3.39 3.96 -3.11
C ALA A 88 -3.48 5.40 -2.60
N ASP A 89 -2.36 5.90 -2.09
CA ASP A 89 -2.17 7.31 -1.79
C ASP A 89 -1.62 8.01 -3.02
N PHE A 90 -2.30 9.05 -3.50
CA PHE A 90 -1.88 9.85 -4.64
C PHE A 90 -1.54 11.29 -4.22
N GLY A 91 -1.00 11.46 -3.00
CA GLY A 91 -0.54 12.74 -2.46
C GLY A 91 -1.70 13.73 -2.33
N GLU A 92 -1.61 14.87 -3.01
CA GLU A 92 -2.67 15.91 -2.98
C GLU A 92 -4.06 15.44 -3.46
N LYS A 93 -4.12 14.32 -4.20
CA LYS A 93 -5.41 13.71 -4.60
C LYS A 93 -6.04 12.87 -3.49
N GLY A 94 -5.29 12.59 -2.42
CA GLY A 94 -5.68 11.76 -1.29
C GLY A 94 -5.72 10.27 -1.61
N LEU A 95 -6.50 9.54 -0.81
CA LEU A 95 -6.63 8.09 -0.91
C LEU A 95 -7.70 7.68 -1.93
N LEU A 96 -7.33 6.79 -2.83
CA LEU A 96 -8.23 6.18 -3.80
C LEU A 96 -8.30 4.66 -3.61
N LEU A 97 -9.49 4.10 -3.81
CA LEU A 97 -9.78 2.68 -3.81
C LEU A 97 -9.91 2.17 -5.25
N TYR A 98 -9.14 1.16 -5.62
CA TYR A 98 -9.38 0.40 -6.85
C TYR A 98 -10.18 -0.85 -6.56
N GLU A 99 -11.37 -0.90 -7.14
CA GLU A 99 -12.22 -2.07 -7.18
C GLU A 99 -13.07 -2.08 -8.45
N ASN A 100 -13.50 -3.25 -8.89
CA ASN A 100 -14.37 -3.39 -10.07
C ASN A 100 -13.86 -2.64 -11.32
N ASN A 101 -12.53 -2.70 -11.53
CA ASN A 101 -11.83 -2.04 -12.63
C ASN A 101 -11.93 -0.50 -12.67
N SER A 102 -12.19 0.14 -11.52
CA SER A 102 -12.29 1.60 -11.41
C SER A 102 -11.65 2.12 -10.13
N TRP A 103 -11.08 3.32 -10.20
CA TRP A 103 -10.66 4.06 -9.02
C TRP A 103 -11.80 4.94 -8.53
N THR A 104 -12.01 4.94 -7.21
CA THR A 104 -12.95 5.82 -6.52
C THR A 104 -12.21 6.53 -5.40
N GLY A 105 -12.40 7.85 -5.25
CA GLY A 105 -11.83 8.60 -4.15
C GLY A 105 -12.46 8.18 -2.81
N LEU A 106 -11.63 7.77 -1.85
CA LEU A 106 -12.04 7.49 -0.48
C LEU A 106 -12.07 8.76 0.37
N THR A 107 -11.04 9.60 0.22
CA THR A 107 -10.92 10.89 0.91
C THR A 107 -9.90 11.77 0.19
N GLY A 108 -10.05 13.09 0.29
CA GLY A 108 -9.05 14.06 -0.16
C GLY A 108 -7.99 14.39 0.89
N TRP A 109 -7.92 13.64 1.98
CA TRP A 109 -6.90 13.81 3.01
C TRP A 109 -5.63 13.03 2.64
N ILE A 110 -4.48 13.60 2.99
CA ILE A 110 -3.15 13.03 2.75
C ILE A 110 -2.78 12.19 3.97
N PRO A 111 -2.61 10.87 3.83
CA PRO A 111 -2.21 10.02 4.94
C PRO A 111 -0.70 10.16 5.22
N GLU A 112 -0.31 10.15 6.49
CA GLU A 112 1.10 10.06 6.90
C GLU A 112 1.49 8.58 7.12
N HIS A 113 0.54 7.77 7.60
CA HIS A 113 0.69 6.33 7.78
C HIS A 113 -0.55 5.58 7.34
N ILE A 114 -0.37 4.38 6.75
CA ILE A 114 -1.47 3.46 6.41
C ILE A 114 -1.04 2.05 6.79
N VAL A 115 -1.94 1.31 7.44
CA VAL A 115 -1.73 -0.10 7.78
C VAL A 115 -3.00 -0.91 7.52
N ASN A 116 -2.82 -2.15 7.05
CA ASN A 116 -3.92 -3.11 6.91
C ASN A 116 -4.33 -3.62 8.29
N TRP A 117 -5.56 -3.35 8.73
CA TRP A 117 -6.01 -3.74 10.06
C TRP A 117 -7.41 -4.34 10.02
N LYS A 118 -7.56 -5.55 10.57
CA LYS A 118 -8.79 -6.36 10.52
C LYS A 118 -9.32 -6.48 9.09
N GLN A 119 -10.59 -6.13 8.87
CA GLN A 119 -11.25 -6.16 7.56
C GLN A 119 -11.20 -4.77 6.90
N GLY A 120 -10.13 -4.02 7.08
CA GLY A 120 -10.02 -2.67 6.54
C GLY A 120 -8.60 -2.12 6.55
N VAL A 121 -8.50 -0.80 6.55
CA VAL A 121 -7.24 -0.08 6.77
C VAL A 121 -7.39 0.93 7.89
N ALA A 122 -6.34 1.09 8.68
CA ALA A 122 -6.18 2.24 9.56
C ALA A 122 -5.22 3.22 8.89
N ALA A 123 -5.55 4.51 8.95
CA ALA A 123 -4.71 5.56 8.41
C ALA A 123 -4.61 6.71 9.40
N ASP A 124 -3.40 7.23 9.57
CA ASP A 124 -3.17 8.51 10.21
C ASP A 124 -3.13 9.61 9.14
N PHE A 125 -3.85 10.70 9.38
CA PHE A 125 -3.95 11.85 8.47
C PHE A 125 -3.35 13.11 9.11
N GLY A 126 -2.25 12.96 9.85
CA GLY A 126 -1.57 14.03 10.54
C GLY A 126 -2.43 14.66 11.62
N ASP A 127 -2.55 15.99 11.61
CA ASP A 127 -3.35 16.74 12.59
C ASP A 127 -4.86 16.40 12.60
N LYS A 128 -5.35 15.64 11.62
CA LYS A 128 -6.73 15.12 11.66
C LYS A 128 -6.86 13.89 12.55
N GLY A 129 -5.76 13.19 12.78
CA GLY A 129 -5.61 11.99 13.58
C GLY A 129 -5.88 10.69 12.82
N VAL A 130 -6.09 9.63 13.62
CA VAL A 130 -6.19 8.25 13.14
C VAL A 130 -7.64 7.88 12.86
N TYR A 131 -7.89 7.30 11.68
CA TYR A 131 -9.19 6.79 11.24
C TYR A 131 -9.07 5.35 10.76
N VAL A 132 -10.20 4.63 10.78
CA VAL A 132 -10.32 3.30 10.19
C VAL A 132 -11.37 3.31 9.10
N TYR A 133 -11.02 2.73 7.95
CA TYR A 133 -11.94 2.44 6.86
C TYR A 133 -12.32 0.97 6.93
N ASP A 134 -13.61 0.67 7.10
CA ASP A 134 -14.14 -0.69 7.22
C ASP A 134 -14.57 -1.31 5.86
N GLY A 135 -14.28 -0.61 4.76
CA GLY A 135 -14.75 -0.99 3.43
C GLY A 135 -16.01 -0.30 2.97
N SER A 136 -16.61 0.53 3.81
CA SER A 136 -17.78 1.34 3.47
C SER A 136 -17.63 2.77 3.95
N SER A 137 -17.09 2.98 5.15
CA SER A 137 -16.99 4.31 5.77
C SER A 137 -15.74 4.49 6.62
N TRP A 138 -15.34 5.75 6.80
CA TRP A 138 -14.29 6.12 7.73
C TRP A 138 -14.86 6.39 9.12
N THR A 139 -14.26 5.81 10.14
CA THR A 139 -14.54 6.09 11.56
C THR A 139 -13.31 6.68 12.22
N GLY A 140 -13.43 7.87 12.81
CA GLY A 140 -12.35 8.51 13.55
C GLY A 140 -12.10 7.81 14.89
N LEU A 141 -10.86 7.43 15.16
CA LEU A 141 -10.45 6.80 16.42
C LEU A 141 -9.89 7.80 17.43
N THR A 142 -9.18 8.82 16.94
CA THR A 142 -8.62 9.92 17.74
C THR A 142 -8.29 11.10 16.84
N GLY A 143 -8.21 12.31 17.41
CA GLY A 143 -7.73 13.51 16.72
C GLY A 143 -6.25 13.81 16.96
N TRP A 144 -5.49 12.84 17.48
CA TRP A 144 -4.05 12.98 17.69
C TRP A 144 -3.28 12.47 16.49
N ASN A 145 -2.29 13.25 16.03
CA ASN A 145 -1.33 12.83 15.01
C ASN A 145 -0.41 11.74 15.60
N SER A 146 -0.36 10.60 14.94
CA SER A 146 0.53 9.48 15.25
C SER A 146 1.88 9.63 14.54
N GLU A 147 2.97 9.74 15.27
CA GLU A 147 4.35 9.73 14.71
C GLU A 147 4.73 8.35 14.14
N ASN A 148 4.09 7.28 14.63
CA ASN A 148 4.21 5.94 14.05
C ASN A 148 2.97 5.08 14.36
N LEU A 149 2.35 4.52 13.32
CA LEU A 149 1.16 3.66 13.43
C LEU A 149 1.48 2.25 12.93
N ARG A 150 1.31 1.24 13.79
CA ARG A 150 1.57 -0.18 13.49
C ARG A 150 0.42 -1.08 13.89
N VAL A 151 0.34 -2.24 13.24
CA VAL A 151 -0.50 -3.34 13.69
C VAL A 151 0.31 -4.21 14.64
N TRP A 152 -0.27 -4.49 15.81
CA TRP A 152 0.29 -5.41 16.78
C TRP A 152 -0.78 -6.43 17.15
N ASP A 153 -0.60 -7.68 16.69
CA ASP A 153 -1.61 -8.74 16.77
C ASP A 153 -2.93 -8.30 16.08
N ASP A 154 -4.04 -8.21 16.80
CA ASP A 154 -5.33 -7.74 16.31
C ASP A 154 -5.62 -6.26 16.65
N LYS A 155 -4.60 -5.51 17.11
CA LYS A 155 -4.70 -4.14 17.63
C LYS A 155 -3.88 -3.16 16.80
N LEU A 156 -4.14 -1.87 17.02
CA LEU A 156 -3.26 -0.80 16.54
C LEU A 156 -2.37 -0.35 17.69
N ALA A 157 -1.07 -0.23 17.46
CA ALA A 157 -0.14 0.48 18.32
C ALA A 157 0.19 1.82 17.66
N ALA A 158 0.08 2.91 18.41
CA ALA A 158 0.36 4.25 17.93
C ALA A 158 1.23 5.00 18.91
N ASP A 159 2.33 5.54 18.41
CA ASP A 159 3.11 6.55 19.09
C ASP A 159 2.55 7.94 18.79
N PHE A 160 2.15 8.66 19.82
CA PHE A 160 1.63 10.03 19.73
C PHE A 160 2.64 11.08 20.24
N GLY A 161 3.93 10.77 20.10
CA GLY A 161 5.05 11.63 20.45
C GLY A 161 5.12 11.88 21.96
N ASP A 162 5.11 13.14 22.36
CA ASP A 162 5.13 13.54 23.79
C ASP A 162 3.93 13.02 24.61
N LYS A 163 2.86 12.54 23.96
CA LYS A 163 1.73 11.90 24.66
C LYS A 163 2.04 10.45 25.05
N GLY A 164 3.00 9.84 24.36
CA GLY A 164 3.48 8.48 24.55
C GLY A 164 2.82 7.43 23.66
N LEU A 165 3.04 6.17 24.04
CA LEU A 165 2.63 4.98 23.30
C LEU A 165 1.28 4.44 23.78
N TYR A 166 0.36 4.21 22.83
CA TYR A 166 -0.99 3.71 23.09
C TYR A 166 -1.31 2.50 22.21
N VAL A 167 -2.27 1.69 22.67
CA VAL A 167 -2.82 0.57 21.92
C VAL A 167 -4.35 0.70 21.82
N TYR A 168 -4.88 0.52 20.61
CA TYR A 168 -6.30 0.46 20.32
C TYR A 168 -6.75 -0.99 20.14
N ASP A 169 -7.65 -1.46 21.00
CA ASP A 169 -8.14 -2.85 20.99
C ASP A 169 -9.31 -3.11 20.02
N GLY A 170 -9.79 -2.07 19.33
CA GLY A 170 -11.02 -2.12 18.55
C GLY A 170 -12.19 -1.36 19.13
N ASN A 171 -12.08 -0.93 20.38
CA ASN A 171 -13.08 -0.13 21.06
C ASN A 171 -12.48 1.14 21.66
N SER A 172 -11.31 1.03 22.30
CA SER A 172 -10.71 2.15 23.04
C SER A 172 -9.18 2.13 23.02
N TRP A 173 -8.60 3.33 23.17
CA TRP A 173 -7.15 3.50 23.35
C TRP A 173 -6.77 3.30 24.81
N THR A 174 -5.75 2.48 25.06
CA THR A 174 -5.11 2.31 26.36
C THR A 174 -3.67 2.78 26.27
N GLY A 175 -3.27 3.72 27.13
CA GLY A 175 -1.88 4.18 27.23
C GLY A 175 -1.00 3.11 27.85
N LEU A 176 0.10 2.77 27.19
CA LEU A 176 1.11 1.83 27.70
C LEU A 176 2.20 2.56 28.50
N THR A 177 2.65 3.70 27.99
CA THR A 177 3.65 4.57 28.62
C THR A 177 3.52 6.00 28.11
N GLY A 178 3.95 6.98 28.90
CA GLY A 178 4.06 8.38 28.49
C GLY A 178 5.39 8.73 27.82
N TRP A 179 6.22 7.74 27.48
CA TRP A 179 7.48 7.97 26.76
C TRP A 179 7.25 7.95 25.26
N ASN A 180 7.96 8.81 24.54
CA ASN A 180 8.02 8.86 23.07
C ASN A 180 9.03 7.79 22.57
N PRO A 181 8.58 6.66 21.99
CA PRO A 181 9.47 5.70 21.33
C PRO A 181 9.98 6.20 19.97
N GLU A 182 11.30 6.20 19.77
CA GLU A 182 11.87 6.60 18.45
C GLU A 182 11.50 5.65 17.30
N ASN A 183 11.12 4.39 17.60
CA ASN A 183 10.67 3.45 16.59
C ASN A 183 9.71 2.40 17.18
N LEU A 184 8.70 2.03 16.39
CA LEU A 184 7.75 0.96 16.66
C LEU A 184 7.83 -0.08 15.55
N GLU A 185 8.27 -1.28 15.92
CA GLU A 185 8.29 -2.43 15.05
C GLU A 185 7.68 -3.64 15.75
N PRO A 186 6.64 -4.28 15.17
CA PRO A 186 6.15 -5.54 15.69
C PRO A 186 7.22 -6.62 15.54
N ALA A 187 7.49 -7.36 16.62
CA ALA A 187 8.37 -8.53 16.56
C ALA A 187 7.63 -9.69 15.89
N PHE A 188 8.21 -10.24 14.82
CA PHE A 188 7.70 -11.40 14.08
C PHE A 188 8.23 -12.72 14.64
#